data_AF-A0A1X7KL13-F1
#
_entry.id   AF-A0A1X7KL13-F1
#
_cell.length_a   1.000
_cell.length_b   1.000
_cell.length_c   1.000
_cell.angle_alpha   90.00
_cell.angle_beta   90.00
_cell.angle_gamma   90.00
#
_symmetry.space_group_name_H-M   'P 1'
#
loop_
_entity.id
_entity.type
_entity.pdbx_description
1 polymer ?
#
loop_
_entity_poly.entity_id
_entity_poly.type
_entity_poly.pdbx_seq_one_letter_code
_entity_poly.pdbx_strand_id
1 'polypeptide(L)'
;MDDFKKELKRLGDIEFSRIKSKYRSKVDKKGNISSAANNLKVYGDALKDTSEKITSIANKLYPDMGVTKDDAVKALNNLIEKYMVEIKKLSGF
;
A
#
# COMPACT_ATOMS: atom_id res chain seq x y z
N MET A 1 -2.87 12.56 17.94
CA MET A 1 -2.22 12.38 16.61
C MET A 1 -1.36 11.13 16.54
N ASP A 2 -0.54 10.83 17.56
CA ASP A 2 0.34 9.65 17.51
C ASP A 2 -0.39 8.31 17.55
N ASP A 3 -1.51 8.23 18.29
CA ASP A 3 -2.32 7.01 18.32
C ASP A 3 -2.97 6.71 16.97
N PHE A 4 -3.43 7.74 16.25
CA PHE A 4 -3.91 7.59 14.88
C PHE A 4 -2.82 7.07 13.94
N LYS A 5 -1.60 7.62 14.01
CA LYS A 5 -0.48 7.13 13.20
C LYS A 5 -0.15 5.66 13.50
N LYS A 6 -0.15 5.28 14.78
CA LYS A 6 0.10 3.89 15.21
C LYS A 6 -0.99 2.95 14.69
N GLU A 7 -2.26 3.33 14.82
CA GLU A 7 -3.39 2.51 14.42
C GLU A 7 -3.51 2.39 12.90
N LEU A 8 -3.34 3.52 12.19
CA LEU A 8 -3.28 3.55 10.73
C LEU A 8 -2.14 2.66 10.21
N LYS A 9 -0.96 2.72 10.85
CA LYS A 9 0.15 1.84 10.51
C LYS A 9 -0.18 0.37 10.80
N ARG A 10 -0.76 0.06 11.95
CA ARG A 10 -1.09 -1.32 12.36
C ARG A 10 -2.06 -1.96 11.36
N LEU A 11 -3.18 -1.30 11.08
CA LEU A 11 -4.16 -1.78 10.12
C LEU A 11 -3.60 -1.78 8.69
N GLY A 12 -2.83 -0.75 8.36
CA GLY A 12 -2.17 -0.65 7.06
C GLY A 12 -1.19 -1.80 6.81
N ASP A 13 -0.39 -2.19 7.80
CA ASP A 13 0.62 -3.25 7.67
C ASP A 13 -0.06 -4.61 7.45
N ILE A 14 -1.20 -4.82 8.09
CA ILE A 14 -2.02 -6.03 7.93
C ILE A 14 -2.54 -6.12 6.48
N GLU A 15 -3.17 -5.06 5.98
CA GLU A 15 -3.69 -5.06 4.60
C GLU A 15 -2.56 -5.09 3.58
N PHE A 16 -1.48 -4.36 3.81
CA PHE A 16 -0.31 -4.37 2.95
C PHE A 16 0.33 -5.76 2.86
N SER A 17 0.40 -6.50 3.97
CA SER A 17 0.90 -7.89 3.97
C SER A 17 0.02 -8.82 3.12
N ARG A 18 -1.30 -8.63 3.13
CA ARG A 18 -2.24 -9.38 2.29
C ARG A 18 -2.06 -9.06 0.82
N ILE A 19 -1.93 -7.77 0.48
CA ILE A 19 -1.66 -7.30 -0.89
C ILE A 19 -0.33 -7.87 -1.39
N LYS A 20 0.73 -7.76 -0.58
CA LYS A 20 2.06 -8.30 -0.88
C LYS A 20 2.00 -9.79 -1.22
N SER A 21 1.29 -10.59 -0.42
CA SER A 21 1.09 -12.01 -0.68
C SER A 21 0.33 -12.26 -1.99
N LYS A 22 -0.81 -11.56 -2.19
CA LYS A 22 -1.66 -11.66 -3.38
C LYS A 22 -0.89 -11.38 -4.67
N TYR A 23 -0.05 -10.34 -4.72
CA TYR A 23 0.66 -9.94 -5.93
C TYR A 23 2.01 -10.64 -6.11
N ARG A 24 2.70 -11.05 -5.03
CA ARG A 24 3.95 -11.83 -5.12
C ARG A 24 3.77 -13.13 -5.90
N SER A 25 2.62 -13.79 -5.77
CA SER A 25 2.29 -15.01 -6.52
C SER A 25 2.10 -14.80 -8.03
N LYS A 26 1.89 -13.54 -8.47
CA LYS A 26 1.61 -13.17 -9.86
C LYS A 26 2.83 -12.66 -10.62
N VAL A 27 3.94 -12.41 -9.92
CA VAL A 27 5.20 -11.97 -10.52
C VAL A 27 5.82 -13.12 -11.30
N ASP A 28 6.10 -12.90 -12.58
CA ASP A 28 6.79 -13.82 -13.46
C ASP A 28 8.30 -13.58 -13.41
N LYS A 29 9.07 -14.62 -13.13
CA LYS A 29 10.54 -14.56 -12.96
C LYS A 29 11.32 -15.08 -14.17
N LYS A 30 10.65 -15.40 -15.28
CA LYS A 30 11.29 -15.95 -16.48
C LYS A 30 12.23 -14.99 -17.20
N GLY A 31 12.22 -13.70 -16.87
CA GLY A 31 13.20 -12.72 -17.36
C GLY A 31 13.07 -12.33 -18.83
N ASN A 32 11.92 -12.55 -19.46
CA ASN A 32 11.65 -12.14 -20.84
C ASN A 32 10.74 -10.89 -20.91
N ILE A 33 10.57 -10.31 -22.10
CA ILE A 33 9.78 -9.08 -22.31
C ILE A 33 8.32 -9.26 -21.88
N SER A 34 7.71 -10.41 -22.17
CA SER A 34 6.34 -10.71 -21.74
C SER A 34 6.21 -10.77 -20.21
N SER A 35 7.20 -11.37 -19.53
CA SER A 35 7.29 -11.38 -18.06
C SER A 35 7.49 -9.98 -17.50
N ALA A 36 8.31 -9.13 -18.13
CA ALA A 36 8.52 -7.75 -17.71
C ALA A 36 7.22 -6.92 -17.84
N ALA A 37 6.50 -7.05 -18.95
CA ALA A 37 5.20 -6.41 -19.14
C ALA A 37 4.15 -6.89 -18.13
N ASN A 38 4.11 -8.19 -17.84
CA ASN A 38 3.24 -8.74 -16.79
C ASN A 38 3.61 -8.19 -15.41
N ASN A 39 4.90 -8.15 -15.06
CA ASN A 39 5.36 -7.63 -13.78
C ASN A 39 5.05 -6.14 -13.61
N LEU A 40 5.12 -5.36 -14.67
CA LEU A 40 4.73 -3.95 -14.65
C LEU A 40 3.22 -3.79 -14.38
N LYS A 41 2.38 -4.65 -14.98
CA LYS A 41 0.95 -4.69 -14.69
C LYS A 41 0.67 -5.09 -13.24
N VAL A 42 1.31 -6.16 -12.76
CA VAL A 42 1.21 -6.63 -11.38
C VAL A 42 1.62 -5.55 -10.38
N TYR A 43 2.69 -4.80 -10.69
CA TYR A 43 3.13 -3.64 -9.92
C TYR A 43 2.06 -2.53 -9.88
N GLY A 44 1.53 -2.13 -11.03
CA GLY A 44 0.48 -1.11 -11.11
C GLY A 44 -0.78 -1.49 -10.34
N ASP A 45 -1.21 -2.76 -10.47
CA ASP A 45 -2.37 -3.27 -9.74
C ASP A 45 -2.13 -3.29 -8.22
N ALA A 46 -0.93 -3.68 -7.77
CA ALA A 46 -0.57 -3.69 -6.35
C ALA A 46 -0.53 -2.28 -5.75
N LEU A 47 0.00 -1.30 -6.50
CA LEU A 47 -0.02 0.10 -6.11
C LEU A 47 -1.44 0.64 -5.94
N LYS A 48 -2.31 0.35 -6.91
CA LYS A 48 -3.71 0.78 -6.88
C LYS A 48 -4.45 0.19 -5.68
N ASP A 49 -4.38 -1.13 -5.49
CA ASP A 49 -5.04 -1.82 -4.38
C ASP A 49 -4.55 -1.28 -3.03
N THR A 50 -3.23 -1.02 -2.90
CA THR A 50 -2.66 -0.44 -1.68
C THR A 50 -3.19 0.96 -1.42
N SER A 51 -3.13 1.85 -2.42
CA SER A 51 -3.62 3.22 -2.24
C SER A 51 -5.10 3.25 -1.83
N GLU A 52 -5.95 2.46 -2.51
CA GLU A 52 -7.38 2.39 -2.22
C GLU A 52 -7.68 1.84 -0.81
N LYS A 53 -7.02 0.74 -0.42
CA LYS A 53 -7.25 0.11 0.89
C LYS A 53 -6.77 0.98 2.04
N ILE A 54 -5.55 1.51 1.95
CA ILE A 54 -4.97 2.32 3.03
C ILE A 54 -5.72 3.66 3.16
N THR A 55 -6.15 4.26 2.05
CA THR A 55 -7.02 5.44 2.07
C THR A 55 -8.36 5.14 2.74
N SER A 56 -8.96 3.98 2.44
CA SER A 56 -10.21 3.57 3.09
C SER A 56 -10.05 3.40 4.61
N ILE A 57 -8.94 2.84 5.08
CA ILE A 57 -8.63 2.72 6.51
C ILE A 57 -8.51 4.11 7.15
N ALA A 58 -7.71 5.00 6.55
CA ALA A 58 -7.52 6.35 7.07
C ALA A 58 -8.85 7.12 7.17
N ASN A 59 -9.70 7.04 6.14
CA ASN A 59 -11.00 7.70 6.09
C ASN A 59 -11.98 7.22 7.17
N LYS A 60 -11.84 5.97 7.63
CA LYS A 60 -12.64 5.43 8.74
C LYS A 60 -12.07 5.84 10.10
N LEU A 61 -10.75 5.84 10.24
CA LEU A 61 -10.09 6.08 11.52
C LEU A 61 -10.10 7.56 11.94
N TYR A 62 -9.88 8.51 11.02
CA TYR A 62 -9.70 9.91 11.41
C TYR A 62 -10.91 10.52 12.13
N PRO A 63 -12.18 10.29 11.71
CA PRO A 63 -13.32 10.89 12.40
C PRO A 63 -13.50 10.30 13.81
N ASP A 64 -13.32 9.00 13.95
CA ASP A 64 -13.50 8.29 15.23
C ASP A 64 -12.44 8.69 16.27
N MET A 65 -11.26 9.08 15.81
CA MET A 65 -10.12 9.44 16.67
C MET A 65 -9.99 10.95 16.89
N GLY A 66 -10.95 11.76 16.41
CA GLY A 66 -10.93 13.22 16.56
C GLY A 66 -9.72 13.89 15.87
N VAL A 67 -9.21 13.30 14.79
CA VAL A 67 -8.05 13.82 14.04
C VAL A 67 -8.54 14.68 12.88
N THR A 68 -7.85 15.79 12.62
CA THR A 68 -8.18 16.64 11.47
C THR A 68 -7.93 15.90 10.15
N LYS A 69 -8.69 16.25 9.12
CA LYS A 69 -8.49 15.66 7.78
C LYS A 69 -7.08 15.90 7.26
N ASP A 70 -6.51 17.08 7.49
CA ASP A 70 -5.17 17.44 7.00
C ASP A 70 -4.07 16.61 7.67
N ASP A 71 -4.18 16.39 8.98
CA ASP A 71 -3.26 15.55 9.73
C ASP A 71 -3.37 14.07 9.31
N ALA A 72 -4.59 13.61 9.05
CA ALA A 72 -4.85 12.27 8.54
C ALA A 72 -4.25 12.08 7.14
N VAL A 73 -4.40 13.06 6.25
CA VAL A 73 -3.82 13.05 4.89
C VAL A 73 -2.30 13.01 4.93
N LYS A 74 -1.66 13.79 5.80
CA LYS A 74 -0.19 13.77 5.97
C LYS A 74 0.30 12.39 6.40
N ALA A 75 -0.36 11.78 7.39
CA ALA A 75 0.00 10.44 7.87
C ALA A 75 -0.28 9.35 6.84
N LEU A 76 -1.39 9.46 6.10
CA LEU A 76 -1.74 8.58 4.98
C LEU A 76 -0.68 8.62 3.87
N ASN A 77 -0.31 9.81 3.40
CA ASN A 77 0.67 9.98 2.33
C ASN A 77 2.02 9.37 2.71
N ASN A 78 2.49 9.65 3.92
CA ASN A 78 3.74 9.06 4.44
C ASN A 78 3.69 7.53 4.50
N LEU A 79 2.52 6.94 4.78
CA LEU A 79 2.35 5.49 4.84
C LEU A 79 2.29 4.86 3.44
N ILE A 80 1.52 5.46 2.53
CA ILE A 80 1.43 5.03 1.14
C ILE A 80 2.81 5.06 0.49
N GLU A 81 3.58 6.13 0.66
CA GLU A 81 4.93 6.26 0.09
C GLU A 81 5.85 5.09 0.52
N LYS A 82 5.80 4.71 1.80
CA LYS A 82 6.56 3.55 2.32
C LYS A 82 6.15 2.26 1.64
N TYR A 83 4.84 2.02 1.48
CA TYR A 83 4.35 0.82 0.81
C TYR A 83 4.65 0.81 -0.68
N MET A 84 4.63 1.96 -1.37
CA MET A 84 5.05 2.07 -2.76
C MET A 84 6.50 1.64 -2.96
N VAL A 85 7.40 2.08 -2.06
CA VAL A 85 8.80 1.64 -2.06
C VAL A 85 8.92 0.13 -1.86
N GLU A 86 8.11 -0.46 -0.99
CA GLU A 86 8.09 -1.90 -0.80
C GLU A 86 7.51 -2.67 -1.99
N ILE A 87 6.47 -2.15 -2.66
CA ILE A 87 5.88 -2.76 -3.85
C ILE A 87 6.86 -2.79 -5.00
N LYS A 88 7.65 -1.72 -5.16
CA LYS A 88 8.70 -1.66 -6.18
C LYS A 88 9.72 -2.79 -6.03
N LYS A 89 10.12 -3.08 -4.79
CA LYS A 89 11.00 -4.21 -4.46
C LYS A 89 10.40 -5.57 -4.78
N LEU A 90 9.07 -5.71 -4.80
CA LEU A 90 8.40 -6.99 -5.08
C LEU A 90 8.38 -7.33 -6.57
N SER A 91 8.24 -6.32 -7.43
CA SER A 91 8.09 -6.49 -8.87
C SER A 91 9.42 -6.66 -9.62
N GLY A 92 10.55 -6.54 -8.92
CA GLY A 92 11.89 -6.65 -9.50
C GLY A 92 12.32 -5.40 -10.26
N PHE A 93 11.74 -4.24 -9.93
CA PHE A 93 12.08 -2.91 -10.48
C PHE A 93 12.82 -2.03 -9.46
#